data_AF-A0A4D4K2S5-F1
#
_entry.id   AF-A0A4D4K2S5-F1
#
_cell.length_a   1.000
_cell.length_b   1.000
_cell.length_c   1.000
_cell.angle_alpha   90.00
_cell.angle_beta   90.00
_cell.angle_gamma   90.00
#
_symmetry.space_group_name_H-M   'P 1'
#
loop_
_entity.id
_entity.type
_entity.pdbx_description
1 polymer ?
#
loop_
_entity_poly.entity_id
_entity_poly.type
_entity_poly.pdbx_seq_one_letter_code
_entity_poly.pdbx_strand_id
1 'polypeptide(L)'
;MGIYGFTTIYRRTGRREFLTTARKLADFALGALSPDHVPVWDYLAPQAPHDIKDASAGAVMACGLLDLSRATGEPRYREEALKLLTALSETCLTRKSARADAVVARCTRNRPSEDGVEISLPYADYYLLEGILRVLRPDDIDRAIDLSTV
;
A
#
# COMPACT_ATOMS: atom_id res chain seq x y z
N MET A 1 -0.07 -6.40 -2.84
CA MET A 1 1.19 -6.75 -3.54
C MET A 1 1.07 -6.66 -5.07
N GLY A 2 0.06 -7.28 -5.71
CA GLY A 2 -0.05 -7.29 -7.17
C GLY A 2 -0.16 -5.90 -7.84
N ILE A 3 -0.87 -4.94 -7.23
CA ILE A 3 -1.00 -3.57 -7.76
C ILE A 3 0.38 -2.92 -7.96
N TYR A 4 1.22 -2.94 -6.92
CA TYR A 4 2.59 -2.41 -6.97
C TYR A 4 3.41 -3.15 -8.04
N GLY A 5 3.50 -4.47 -7.95
CA GLY A 5 4.36 -5.27 -8.84
C GLY A 5 3.98 -5.15 -10.32
N PHE A 6 2.69 -5.26 -10.66
CA PHE A 6 2.23 -5.11 -12.04
C PHE A 6 2.41 -3.69 -12.57
N THR A 7 2.27 -2.68 -11.72
CA THR A 7 2.55 -1.29 -12.12
C THR A 7 4.04 -1.09 -12.38
N THR A 8 4.92 -1.62 -11.51
CA THR A 8 6.37 -1.53 -11.67
C THR A 8 6.83 -2.21 -12.96
N ILE A 9 6.37 -3.43 -13.25
CA ILE A 9 6.78 -4.13 -14.47
C ILE A 9 6.19 -3.48 -15.73
N TYR A 10 4.98 -2.90 -15.66
CA TYR A 10 4.46 -2.09 -16.77
C TYR A 10 5.39 -0.91 -17.07
N ARG A 11 5.77 -0.13 -16.05
CA ARG A 11 6.67 1.01 -16.22
C ARG A 11 7.99 0.62 -16.90
N ARG A 12 8.56 -0.53 -16.53
CA ARG A 12 9.83 -1.03 -17.09
C ARG A 12 9.73 -1.66 -18.48
N THR A 13 8.55 -2.12 -18.90
CA THR A 13 8.42 -2.94 -20.12
C THR A 13 7.50 -2.33 -21.17
N GLY A 14 6.64 -1.37 -20.78
CA GLY A 14 5.58 -0.82 -21.62
C GLY A 14 4.45 -1.81 -21.96
N ARG A 15 4.50 -3.06 -21.49
CA ARG A 15 3.54 -4.13 -21.84
C ARG A 15 2.17 -3.91 -21.19
N ARG A 16 1.17 -3.59 -22.01
CA ARG A 16 -0.15 -3.13 -21.57
C ARG A 16 -0.92 -4.15 -20.74
N GLU A 17 -0.68 -5.44 -20.89
CA GLU A 17 -1.31 -6.48 -20.07
C GLU A 17 -1.02 -6.31 -18.58
N PHE A 18 0.17 -5.83 -18.23
CA PHE A 18 0.53 -5.57 -16.84
C PHE A 18 -0.22 -4.35 -16.30
N LEU A 19 -0.37 -3.29 -17.10
CA LEU A 19 -1.21 -2.15 -16.73
C LEU A 19 -2.67 -2.56 -16.54
N THR A 20 -3.22 -3.38 -17.45
CA THR A 20 -4.59 -3.87 -17.35
C THR A 20 -4.80 -4.68 -16.07
N THR A 21 -3.87 -5.56 -15.73
CA THR A 21 -3.96 -6.33 -14.47
C THR A 21 -3.83 -5.42 -13.25
N ALA A 22 -2.89 -4.46 -13.23
CA ALA A 22 -2.73 -3.53 -12.12
C ALA A 22 -4.01 -2.74 -11.84
N ARG A 23 -4.67 -2.21 -12.88
CA ARG A 23 -5.95 -1.50 -12.78
C ARG A 23 -7.05 -2.38 -12.18
N LYS A 24 -7.23 -3.60 -12.72
CA LYS A 24 -8.25 -4.53 -12.22
C LYS A 24 -8.07 -4.86 -10.74
N LEU A 25 -6.82 -5.09 -10.32
CA LEU A 25 -6.49 -5.36 -8.92
C LEU A 25 -6.74 -4.12 -8.04
N ALA A 26 -6.38 -2.92 -8.52
CA ALA A 26 -6.61 -1.67 -7.82
C ALA A 26 -8.11 -1.40 -7.63
N ASP A 27 -8.89 -1.50 -8.71
CA ASP A 27 -10.34 -1.26 -8.69
C ASP A 27 -11.05 -2.24 -7.75
N PHE A 28 -10.68 -3.53 -7.78
CA PHE A 28 -11.22 -4.52 -6.84
C PHE A 28 -10.87 -4.17 -5.39
N ALA A 29 -9.60 -3.94 -5.10
CA ALA A 29 -9.14 -3.72 -3.73
C ALA A 29 -9.75 -2.44 -3.13
N LEU A 30 -9.82 -1.35 -3.91
CA LEU A 30 -10.43 -0.09 -3.50
C LEU A 30 -11.94 -0.24 -3.27
N GLY A 31 -12.63 -1.02 -4.11
CA GLY A 31 -14.05 -1.32 -3.91
C GLY A 31 -14.35 -2.18 -2.69
N ALA A 32 -13.36 -2.91 -2.16
CA ALA A 32 -13.49 -3.77 -0.98
C ALA A 32 -13.04 -3.09 0.33
N LEU A 33 -12.51 -1.86 0.27
CA LEU A 33 -12.09 -1.14 1.48
C LEU A 33 -13.28 -0.72 2.33
N SER A 34 -13.14 -0.89 3.64
CA SER A 34 -14.04 -0.28 4.62
C SER A 34 -13.81 1.23 4.73
N PRO A 35 -14.76 2.00 5.31
CA PRO A 35 -14.65 3.46 5.41
C PRO A 35 -13.43 3.98 6.18
N ASP A 36 -12.79 3.14 7.00
CA ASP A 36 -11.55 3.48 7.73
C ASP A 36 -10.30 3.48 6.83
N HIS A 37 -10.42 3.09 5.55
CA HIS A 37 -9.34 3.04 4.57
C HIS A 37 -8.11 2.24 5.03
N VAL A 38 -8.29 1.27 5.93
CA VAL A 38 -7.25 0.29 6.29
C VAL A 38 -7.73 -1.08 5.80
N PRO A 39 -6.96 -1.78 4.95
CA PRO A 39 -7.42 -3.04 4.39
C PRO A 39 -7.48 -4.13 5.46
N VAL A 40 -8.45 -5.02 5.30
CA VAL A 40 -8.47 -6.31 6.01
C VAL A 40 -7.38 -7.22 5.45
N TRP A 41 -6.95 -8.20 6.25
CA TRP A 41 -5.91 -9.16 5.84
C TRP A 41 -6.35 -10.00 4.62
N ASP A 42 -7.65 -10.30 4.51
CA ASP A 42 -8.27 -10.99 3.37
C ASP A 42 -9.66 -10.40 3.09
N TYR A 43 -9.85 -9.91 1.85
CA TYR A 43 -11.09 -9.28 1.40
C TYR A 43 -12.26 -10.25 1.19
N LEU A 44 -11.97 -11.55 1.10
CA LEU A 44 -12.96 -12.61 0.88
C LEU A 44 -13.14 -13.51 2.10
N ALA A 45 -12.46 -13.21 3.21
CA ALA A 45 -12.68 -13.92 4.47
C ALA A 45 -14.13 -13.74 4.95
N PRO A 46 -14.72 -14.73 5.64
CA PRO A 46 -16.09 -14.65 6.14
C PRO A 46 -16.39 -13.44 7.02
N GLN A 47 -15.37 -12.88 7.67
CA GLN A 47 -15.51 -11.71 8.56
C GLN A 47 -15.26 -10.38 7.85
N ALA A 48 -14.93 -10.37 6.55
CA ALA A 48 -14.80 -9.14 5.78
C ALA A 48 -16.16 -8.40 5.70
N PRO A 49 -16.18 -7.05 5.72
CA PRO A 49 -15.03 -6.13 5.75
C PRO A 49 -14.56 -5.75 7.17
N HIS A 50 -15.05 -6.43 8.21
CA HIS A 50 -14.81 -6.09 9.62
C HIS A 50 -13.78 -7.01 10.31
N ASP A 51 -13.02 -7.76 9.54
CA ASP A 51 -11.95 -8.63 10.04
C ASP A 51 -10.70 -7.82 10.45
N ILE A 52 -9.70 -8.55 10.93
CA ILE A 52 -8.38 -8.04 11.27
C ILE A 52 -7.75 -7.32 10.10
N LYS A 53 -7.06 -6.24 10.43
CA LYS A 53 -6.42 -5.37 9.46
C LYS A 53 -5.02 -5.84 9.10
N ASP A 54 -4.58 -5.40 7.93
CA ASP A 54 -3.17 -5.48 7.56
C ASP A 54 -2.67 -4.14 7.04
N ALA A 55 -2.14 -3.32 7.96
CA ALA A 55 -1.52 -2.05 7.64
C ALA A 55 -0.39 -2.18 6.59
N SER A 56 0.31 -3.32 6.57
CA SER A 56 1.39 -3.55 5.61
C SER A 56 0.86 -3.63 4.18
N ALA A 57 -0.23 -4.35 3.93
CA ALA A 57 -0.91 -4.37 2.64
C ALA A 57 -1.38 -2.96 2.23
N GLY A 58 -1.87 -2.16 3.19
CA GLY A 58 -2.28 -0.78 2.94
C GLY A 58 -1.12 0.10 2.46
N ALA A 59 0.03 -0.01 3.12
CA ALA A 59 1.22 0.76 2.77
C ALA A 59 1.73 0.40 1.35
N VAL A 60 1.81 -0.89 1.02
CA VAL A 60 2.23 -1.33 -0.32
C VAL A 60 1.22 -0.94 -1.39
N MET A 61 -0.07 -1.03 -1.08
CA MET A 61 -1.15 -0.64 -1.98
C MET A 61 -1.06 0.85 -2.31
N ALA A 62 -0.89 1.71 -1.31
CA ALA A 62 -0.74 3.14 -1.53
C ALA A 62 0.44 3.44 -2.47
N CYS A 63 1.59 2.81 -2.28
CA CYS A 63 2.74 2.98 -3.17
C CYS A 63 2.41 2.58 -4.61
N GLY A 64 1.76 1.42 -4.81
CA GLY A 64 1.36 0.95 -6.14
C GLY A 64 0.35 1.86 -6.81
N LEU A 65 -0.61 2.41 -6.05
CA LEU A 65 -1.61 3.34 -6.54
C LEU A 65 -1.02 4.70 -6.96
N LEU A 66 0.00 5.20 -6.24
CA LEU A 66 0.74 6.41 -6.63
C LEU A 66 1.40 6.23 -8.00
N ASP A 67 2.09 5.10 -8.21
CA ASP A 67 2.71 4.79 -9.49
C ASP A 67 1.66 4.56 -10.59
N LEU A 68 0.54 3.90 -10.24
CA LEU A 68 -0.52 3.59 -11.20
C LEU A 68 -1.22 4.87 -11.67
N SER A 69 -1.40 5.84 -10.78
CA SER A 69 -1.91 7.17 -11.13
C SER A 69 -1.03 7.85 -12.18
N ARG A 70 0.30 7.82 -12.00
CA ARG A 70 1.26 8.36 -12.97
C ARG A 70 1.20 7.61 -14.30
N ALA A 71 1.15 6.29 -14.25
CA ALA A 71 1.13 5.43 -15.43
C ALA A 71 -0.15 5.54 -16.27
N THR A 72 -1.29 5.86 -15.63
CA THR A 72 -2.60 5.94 -16.30
C THR A 72 -3.06 7.37 -16.58
N GLY A 73 -2.51 8.36 -15.87
CA GLY A 73 -3.05 9.72 -15.82
C GLY A 73 -4.35 9.83 -15.03
N GLU A 74 -4.79 8.79 -14.32
CA GLU A 74 -6.03 8.84 -13.53
C GLU A 74 -5.77 9.36 -12.11
N PRO A 75 -6.30 10.55 -11.74
CA PRO A 75 -6.04 11.16 -10.43
C PRO A 75 -6.66 10.38 -9.27
N ARG A 76 -7.76 9.65 -9.51
CA ARG A 76 -8.46 8.86 -8.47
C ARG A 76 -7.55 7.90 -7.73
N TYR A 77 -6.59 7.25 -8.41
CA TYR A 77 -5.68 6.32 -7.74
C TYR A 77 -4.76 7.04 -6.75
N ARG A 78 -4.30 8.26 -7.10
CA ARG A 78 -3.51 9.08 -6.18
C ARG A 78 -4.35 9.53 -4.99
N GLU A 79 -5.59 9.96 -5.22
CA GLU A 79 -6.50 10.37 -4.14
C GLU A 79 -6.72 9.24 -3.14
N GLU A 80 -7.01 8.02 -3.62
CA GLU A 80 -7.16 6.85 -2.76
C GLU A 80 -5.85 6.45 -2.05
N ALA A 81 -4.71 6.56 -2.73
CA ALA A 81 -3.41 6.34 -2.09
C ALA A 81 -3.16 7.30 -0.92
N LEU A 82 -3.54 8.57 -1.06
CA LEU A 82 -3.43 9.54 0.02
C LEU A 82 -4.34 9.21 1.19
N LYS A 83 -5.59 8.76 0.94
CA LYS A 83 -6.49 8.33 2.01
C LYS A 83 -5.93 7.13 2.78
N LEU A 84 -5.38 6.14 2.07
CA LEU A 84 -4.67 5.00 2.68
C LEU A 84 -3.52 5.48 3.57
N LEU A 85 -2.60 6.30 3.05
CA LEU A 85 -1.45 6.79 3.83
C LEU A 85 -1.88 7.61 5.06
N THR A 86 -2.90 8.46 4.91
CA THR A 86 -3.48 9.22 6.02
C THR A 86 -4.05 8.29 7.08
N ALA A 87 -4.91 7.33 6.70
CA ALA A 87 -5.53 6.40 7.63
C ALA A 87 -4.49 5.56 8.40
N LEU A 88 -3.46 5.08 7.71
CA LEU A 88 -2.35 4.35 8.33
C LEU A 88 -1.56 5.25 9.30
N SER A 89 -1.28 6.49 8.90
CA SER A 89 -0.56 7.45 9.73
C SER A 89 -1.35 7.86 10.98
N GLU A 90 -2.68 7.89 10.88
CA GLU A 90 -3.55 8.24 11.99
C GLU A 90 -3.75 7.06 12.96
N THR A 91 -3.93 5.85 12.44
CA THR A 91 -4.47 4.71 13.21
C THR A 91 -3.51 3.54 13.42
N CYS A 92 -2.40 3.48 12.69
CA CYS A 92 -1.49 2.32 12.70
C CYS A 92 -0.09 2.65 13.21
N LEU A 93 0.26 3.91 13.45
CA LEU A 93 1.58 4.28 13.97
C LEU A 93 1.72 4.01 15.46
N THR A 94 2.91 3.59 15.87
CA THR A 94 3.28 3.29 17.27
C THR A 94 3.54 4.53 18.13
N ARG A 95 3.03 5.71 17.74
CA ARG A 95 3.31 7.04 18.34
C ARG A 95 3.17 7.13 19.87
N LYS A 96 2.36 6.25 20.47
CA LYS A 96 2.06 6.24 21.91
C LYS A 96 2.87 5.19 22.70
N SER A 97 3.80 4.48 22.06
CA SER A 97 4.62 3.45 22.70
C SER A 97 6.08 3.88 22.77
N ALA A 98 6.59 4.08 23.98
CA ALA A 98 8.01 4.36 24.23
C ALA A 98 8.91 3.11 24.09
N ARG A 99 8.32 1.93 23.85
CA ARG A 99 9.03 0.64 23.70
C ARG A 99 8.91 0.06 22.29
N ALA A 100 8.27 0.76 21.37
CA ALA A 100 8.14 0.27 20.00
C ALA A 100 9.45 0.47 19.24
N ASP A 101 9.97 -0.63 18.68
CA ASP A 101 11.14 -0.59 17.80
C ASP A 101 10.77 -0.27 16.34
N ALA A 102 9.49 -0.44 15.98
CA ALA A 102 8.97 -0.26 14.62
C ALA A 102 7.98 0.91 14.54
N VAL A 103 7.85 1.50 13.36
CA VAL A 103 7.01 2.67 13.09
C VAL A 103 5.53 2.29 12.94
N VAL A 104 5.26 1.22 12.20
CA VAL A 104 3.91 0.75 11.84
C VAL A 104 3.57 -0.51 12.64
N ALA A 105 2.38 -0.52 13.23
CA ALA A 105 1.75 -1.68 13.87
C ALA A 105 0.52 -2.14 13.08
N ARG A 106 -0.29 -3.04 13.66
CA ARG A 106 -1.55 -3.52 13.07
C ARG A 106 -1.38 -4.19 11.70
N CYS A 107 -0.26 -4.87 11.53
CA CYS A 107 0.02 -5.69 10.35
C CYS A 107 -0.31 -7.15 10.66
N THR A 108 -0.60 -7.92 9.61
CA THR A 108 -0.92 -9.35 9.73
C THR A 108 -0.09 -10.17 8.75
N ARG A 109 0.71 -11.10 9.26
CA ARG A 109 1.61 -11.96 8.47
C ARG A 109 0.90 -13.21 7.97
N ASN A 110 0.38 -14.04 8.88
CA ASN A 110 -0.25 -15.31 8.55
C ASN A 110 -1.41 -15.59 9.50
N ARG A 111 -2.58 -15.06 9.15
CA ARG A 111 -3.80 -15.23 9.96
C ARG A 111 -4.25 -16.69 10.09
N PRO A 112 -4.28 -17.53 9.02
CA PRO A 112 -4.71 -18.93 9.14
C PRO A 112 -3.90 -19.77 10.13
N SER A 113 -2.61 -19.48 10.32
CA SER A 113 -1.76 -20.15 11.31
C SER A 113 -1.63 -19.40 12.63
N GLU A 114 -2.39 -18.31 12.82
CA GLU A 114 -2.28 -17.39 13.96
C GLU A 114 -0.87 -16.86 14.22
N ASP A 115 -0.02 -16.83 13.18
CA ASP A 115 1.36 -16.35 13.28
C ASP A 115 1.44 -14.88 12.82
N GLY A 116 1.76 -14.01 13.78
CA GLY A 116 1.99 -12.60 13.52
C GLY A 116 0.73 -11.84 13.14
N VAL A 117 -0.24 -11.78 14.05
CA VAL A 117 -1.48 -11.00 13.94
C VAL A 117 -1.38 -9.74 14.79
N GLU A 118 -1.78 -8.58 14.26
CA GLU A 118 -1.72 -7.27 14.95
C GLU A 118 -0.29 -6.92 15.43
N ILE A 119 0.72 -7.25 14.62
CA ILE A 119 2.14 -6.99 14.92
C ILE A 119 2.73 -5.89 14.04
N SER A 120 3.97 -5.51 14.32
CA SER A 120 4.79 -4.72 13.41
C SER A 120 5.54 -5.60 12.42
N LEU A 121 5.72 -5.11 11.19
CA LEU A 121 6.44 -5.81 10.14
C LEU A 121 7.41 -4.85 9.45
N PRO A 122 8.68 -5.22 9.24
CA PRO A 122 9.70 -4.28 8.74
C PRO A 122 9.39 -3.76 7.34
N TYR A 123 8.71 -4.55 6.51
CA TYR A 123 8.26 -4.11 5.19
C TYR A 123 7.11 -3.10 5.28
N ALA A 124 6.30 -3.09 6.34
CA ALA A 124 5.29 -2.05 6.54
C ALA A 124 5.94 -0.68 6.73
N ASP A 125 7.00 -0.61 7.54
CA ASP A 125 7.77 0.62 7.77
C ASP A 125 8.42 1.11 6.47
N TYR A 126 9.04 0.20 5.72
CA TYR A 126 9.65 0.50 4.42
C TYR A 126 8.64 1.12 3.46
N TYR A 127 7.50 0.44 3.22
CA TYR A 127 6.52 0.90 2.25
C TYR A 127 5.76 2.14 2.71
N LEU A 128 5.55 2.33 4.02
CA LEU A 128 4.98 3.57 4.52
C LEU A 128 5.92 4.75 4.21
N LEU A 129 7.21 4.60 4.50
CA LEU A 129 8.20 5.63 4.22
C LEU A 129 8.31 5.90 2.71
N GLU A 130 8.37 4.85 1.89
CA GLU A 130 8.36 4.98 0.43
C GLU A 130 7.14 5.77 -0.06
N GLY A 131 5.95 5.43 0.43
CA GLY A 131 4.70 6.11 0.07
C GLY A 131 4.72 7.59 0.45
N ILE A 132 5.16 7.92 1.67
CA ILE A 132 5.28 9.31 2.14
C ILE A 132 6.30 10.08 1.29
N LEU A 133 7.47 9.49 1.00
CA LEU A 133 8.49 10.14 0.18
C LEU A 133 7.96 10.39 -1.24
N ARG A 134 7.27 9.42 -1.87
CA ARG A 134 6.67 9.59 -3.21
C ARG A 134 5.67 10.74 -3.29
N VAL A 135 5.05 11.10 -2.16
CA VAL A 135 4.13 12.23 -2.05
C VAL A 135 4.89 13.54 -1.82
N LEU A 136 5.85 13.56 -0.89
CA LEU A 136 6.48 14.79 -0.41
C LEU A 136 7.71 15.23 -1.22
N ARG A 137 8.44 14.29 -1.82
CA ARG A 137 9.71 14.52 -2.52
C ARG A 137 9.84 13.67 -3.79
N PRO A 138 8.88 13.73 -4.72
CA PRO A 138 8.89 12.87 -5.91
C PRO A 138 10.13 13.09 -6.80
N ASP A 139 10.56 14.33 -7.00
CA ASP A 139 11.70 14.65 -7.87
C ASP A 139 13.04 14.22 -7.27
N ASP A 140 13.19 14.35 -5.94
CA ASP A 140 14.41 13.93 -5.25
C ASP A 140 14.59 12.40 -5.33
N ILE A 141 13.48 11.65 -5.22
CA ILE A 141 13.50 10.20 -5.37
C ILE A 141 13.91 9.80 -6.78
N ASP A 142 13.26 10.37 -7.80
CA ASP A 142 13.57 10.04 -9.19
C ASP A 142 15.05 10.30 -9.51
N ARG A 143 15.63 11.40 -8.99
CA ARG A 143 17.07 11.70 -9.14
C ARG A 143 17.98 10.72 -8.40
N ALA A 144 17.57 10.28 -7.20
CA ALA A 144 18.42 9.43 -6.35
C ALA A 144 18.50 7.99 -6.84
N ILE A 145 17.42 7.46 -7.42
CA ILE A 145 17.29 6.03 -7.73
C ILE A 145 16.91 5.71 -9.18
N ASP A 146 16.89 6.72 -10.06
CA ASP A 146 16.71 6.58 -11.51
C ASP A 146 15.52 5.68 -11.91
N LEU A 147 14.36 5.91 -11.30
CA LEU A 147 13.15 5.12 -11.56
C LEU A 147 12.45 5.46 -12.88
N SER A 148 12.88 6.51 -13.57
CA SER A 148 12.21 7.07 -14.75
C SER A 148 13.04 7.01 -16.04
N THR A 149 14.33 6.65 -16.00
CA THR A 149 15.17 6.60 -17.21
C THR A 149 15.45 5.19 -17.75
N VAL A 150 14.59 4.20 -17.42
CA VAL A 150 14.58 2.86 -18.04
C VAL A 150 13.20 2.51 -18.56
#